data_AF-A0A5K3G5T2-F1
#
_entry.id   AF-A0A5K3G5T2-F1
#
_cell.length_a   1.000
_cell.length_b   1.000
_cell.length_c   1.000
_cell.angle_alpha   90.00
_cell.angle_beta   90.00
_cell.angle_gamma   90.00
#
_symmetry.space_group_name_H-M   'P 1'
#
loop_
_entity.id
_entity.type
_entity.pdbx_description
1 polymer ?
#
loop_
_entity_poly.entity_id
_entity_poly.type
_entity_poly.pdbx_seq_one_letter_code
_entity_poly.pdbx_strand_id
1 'polypeptide(L)' 'MNHATWKYLVNLVGQDFPLRTNMELVAALKALNGSNLVESVELGRFAWRTHKRLLPLGVSA' A
#
# COMPACT_ATOMS: atom_id res chain seq x y z
N MET A 1 16.04 -0.22 -24.66
CA MET A 1 16.28 -0.60 -23.26
C MET A 1 14.91 -0.90 -22.66
N ASN A 2 14.62 -2.15 -22.32
CA ASN A 2 13.29 -2.55 -21.85
C ASN A 2 13.18 -2.21 -20.36
N HIS A 3 12.30 -1.29 -20.00
CA HIS A 3 11.99 -1.00 -18.60
C HIS A 3 11.33 -2.23 -17.96
N ALA A 4 11.71 -2.54 -16.72
CA ALA A 4 11.13 -3.66 -15.98
C ALA A 4 9.60 -3.50 -15.87
N THR A 5 8.84 -4.55 -16.21
CA THR A 5 7.38 -4.53 -16.42
C THR A 5 6.55 -4.75 -15.15
N TRP A 6 7.17 -4.68 -13.98
CA TRP A 6 6.52 -4.91 -12.69
C TRP A 6 5.34 -3.98 -12.46
N LYS A 7 4.28 -4.51 -11.83
CA LYS A 7 3.03 -3.79 -11.56
C LYS A 7 2.85 -3.40 -10.09
N TYR A 8 3.37 -4.22 -9.18
CA TYR A 8 3.29 -4.00 -7.74
C TYR A 8 4.58 -4.44 -7.06
N LEU A 9 4.92 -3.76 -5.97
CA LEU A 9 5.96 -4.17 -5.02
C LEU A 9 5.27 -4.69 -3.76
N VAL A 10 5.62 -5.89 -3.32
CA VAL A 10 5.14 -6.48 -2.07
C VAL A 10 6.35 -6.64 -1.15
N ASN A 11 6.33 -5.96 -0.01
CA ASN A 11 7.39 -6.08 1.00
C ASN A 11 7.08 -7.27 1.91
N LEU A 12 8.10 -8.08 2.19
CA LEU A 12 8.03 -9.24 3.09
C LEU A 12 9.24 -9.22 4.04
N VAL A 13 9.07 -9.73 5.25
CA VAL A 13 10.17 -10.03 6.19
C VAL A 13 10.41 -11.54 6.25
N GLY A 14 11.56 -11.97 6.80
CA GLY A 14 11.98 -13.38 6.76
C GLY A 14 11.04 -14.38 7.46
N GLN A 15 10.15 -13.91 8.33
CA GLN A 15 9.15 -14.73 9.02
C GLN A 15 7.78 -14.75 8.32
N ASP A 16 7.59 -13.95 7.26
CA ASP A 16 6.36 -13.96 6.49
C ASP A 16 6.30 -15.20 5.60
N PHE A 17 5.12 -15.81 5.53
CA PHE A 17 4.89 -16.96 4.65
C PHE A 17 3.61 -16.77 3.84
N PRO A 18 3.62 -17.03 2.52
CA PRO A 18 2.41 -16.95 1.71
C PRO A 18 1.35 -17.96 2.20
N LEU A 19 0.18 -17.45 2.59
CA LEU A 19 -0.97 -18.28 2.97
C LEU A 19 -1.87 -18.63 1.78
N ARG A 20 -1.61 -18.03 0.61
CA ARG A 20 -2.40 -18.14 -0.62
C ARG A 20 -1.47 -18.36 -1.80
N THR A 21 -2.02 -18.90 -2.88
CA THR A 21 -1.28 -19.13 -4.12
C THR A 21 -0.92 -17.81 -4.81
N ASN A 22 0.12 -17.84 -5.65
CA ASN A 22 0.47 -16.68 -6.47
C ASN A 22 -0.68 -16.25 -7.40
N MET A 23 -1.52 -17.18 -7.88
CA MET A 23 -2.65 -16.85 -8.74
C MET A 23 -3.73 -16.04 -8.00
N GLU A 24 -4.02 -16.41 -6.75
CA GLU A 24 -4.92 -15.64 -5.88
C GLU A 24 -4.35 -14.25 -5.56
N LEU A 25 -3.04 -14.17 -5.26
CA LEU A 25 -2.36 -12.89 -5.04
C LEU A 25 -2.46 -11.98 -6.28
N VAL A 26 -2.17 -12.51 -7.47
CA VAL A 26 -2.27 -11.75 -8.72
C VAL A 26 -3.70 -11.30 -9.00
N ALA A 27 -4.71 -12.13 -8.72
CA ALA A 27 -6.11 -11.76 -8.88
C ALA A 27 -6.48 -10.60 -7.94
N ALA A 28 -6.06 -10.66 -6.68
CA ALA A 28 -6.26 -9.58 -5.71
C ALA A 28 -5.58 -8.28 -6.15
N LEU A 29 -4.32 -8.34 -6.59
CA LEU A 29 -3.58 -7.17 -7.07
C LEU A 29 -4.19 -6.55 -8.33
N LYS A 30 -4.75 -7.35 -9.25
CA LYS A 30 -5.49 -6.83 -10.40
C LYS A 30 -6.77 -6.12 -9.98
N ALA A 31 -7.47 -6.62 -8.96
CA ALA A 31 -8.69 -6.01 -8.44
C ALA A 31 -8.44 -4.61 -7.81
N LEU A 32 -7.21 -4.33 -7.35
CA LEU A 32 -6.82 -2.99 -6.87
C LEU A 32 -6.77 -1.91 -7.98
N ASN A 33 -6.74 -2.32 -9.25
CA ASN A 33 -6.77 -1.41 -10.41
C ASN A 33 -5.74 -0.26 -10.35
N GLY A 34 -4.50 -0.57 -9.95
CA GLY A 34 -3.40 0.41 -9.84
C GLY A 34 -3.37 1.20 -8.52
N SER A 35 -4.31 0.93 -7.60
CA SER A 35 -4.31 1.51 -6.25
C SER A 35 -3.30 0.81 -5.34
N ASN A 36 -2.85 1.53 -4.31
CA ASN A 36 -1.98 0.95 -3.27
C ASN A 36 -2.83 0.25 -2.20
N LEU A 37 -2.32 -0.87 -1.68
CA LEU A 37 -2.87 -1.54 -0.50
C LEU A 37 -1.89 -1.36 0.65
N VAL A 38 -2.17 -0.40 1.52
CA VAL A 38 -1.35 -0.09 2.70
C VAL A 38 -2.31 0.22 3.85
N GLU A 39 -2.05 -0.33 5.03
CA GLU A 39 -2.82 -0.02 6.23
C GLU A 39 -2.54 1.43 6.67
N SER A 40 -3.60 2.14 7.05
CA SER A 40 -3.51 3.51 7.56
C SER A 40 -4.35 3.65 8.82
N VAL A 41 -3.87 4.47 9.76
CA VAL A 41 -4.59 4.84 10.98
C VAL A 41 -4.80 6.34 11.03
N GLU A 42 -5.93 6.77 11.59
CA GLU A 42 -6.20 8.18 11.87
C GLU A 42 -5.16 8.72 12.86
N LEU A 43 -4.71 9.97 12.67
CA LEU A 43 -3.62 10.50 13.48
C LEU A 43 -4.09 10.87 14.88
N GLY A 44 -5.36 11.27 15.04
CA GLY A 44 -5.94 11.64 16.33
C GLY A 44 -5.07 12.62 17.11
N ARG A 45 -4.59 12.24 18.30
CA ARG A 45 -3.70 13.09 19.12
C ARG A 45 -2.36 13.43 18.46
N PHE A 46 -1.97 12.71 17.40
CA PHE A 46 -0.74 12.96 16.64
C PHE A 46 -0.95 13.87 15.43
N ALA A 47 -2.14 14.45 15.24
CA ALA A 47 -2.43 15.38 14.14
C ALA A 47 -1.43 16.55 14.07
N TRP A 48 -0.82 16.95 15.20
CA TRP A 48 0.24 17.97 15.24
C TRP A 48 1.47 17.62 14.38
N ARG A 49 1.76 16.32 14.15
CA ARG A 49 2.87 15.87 13.28
C ARG A 49 2.71 16.33 11.83
N THR A 50 1.48 16.61 11.39
CA THR A 50 1.21 17.13 10.04
C THR A 50 1.65 18.58 9.85
N HIS A 51 1.95 19.32 10.92
CA HIS A 51 2.26 20.75 10.87
C HIS A 51 1.16 21.56 10.13
N LYS A 52 -0.11 21.17 10.31
CA LYS A 52 -1.28 21.75 9.61
C LYS A 52 -1.20 21.68 8.08
N ARG A 53 -0.37 20.79 7.53
CA ARG A 53 -0.33 20.55 6.08
C ARG A 53 -1.52 19.69 5.69
N LEU A 54 -2.11 20.02 4.53
CA LEU A 54 -3.05 19.14 3.85
C LEU A 54 -2.32 17.86 3.48
N LEU A 55 -2.86 16.71 3.90
CA LEU A 55 -2.31 15.42 3.51
C LEU A 55 -2.65 15.14 2.03
N PRO A 56 -1.81 14.37 1.33
CA PRO A 56 -2.09 13.98 -0.04
C PRO A 56 -3.47 13.33 -0.18
N LEU A 57 -4.10 13.50 -1.35
CA LEU A 57 -5.37 12.87 -1.72
C LEU A 57 -6.59 13.29 -0.85
N GLY A 58 -6.49 14.40 -0.11
CA GLY A 58 -7.62 14.93 0.66
C GLY A 58 -7.97 14.09 1.90
N VAL A 59 -7.04 13.23 2.33
CA VAL A 59 -7.22 12.43 3.55
C VAL A 59 -7.19 13.36 4.77
N SER A 60 -8.27 13.39 5.55
CA SER A 60 -8.32 14.15 6.81
C SER A 60 -7.43 13.48 7.86
N ALA A 61 -6.68 14.29 8.60
CA ALA A 61 -5.81 13.88 9.70
C ALA A 61 -6.60 13.36 10.91
#